data_AF-A0A9N9KZS6-F1
#
_entry.id   AF-A0A9N9KZS6-F1
#
_cell.length_a   1.000
_cell.length_b   1.000
_cell.length_c   1.000
_cell.angle_alpha   90.00
_cell.angle_beta   90.00
_cell.angle_gamma   90.00
#
_symmetry.space_group_name_H-M   'P 1'
#
loop_
_entity.id
_entity.type
_entity.pdbx_description
1 polymer ?
#
loop_
_entity_poly.entity_id
_entity_poly.type
_entity_poly.pdbx_seq_one_letter_code
_entity_poly.pdbx_strand_id
1 'polypeptide(L)'
;MLIPQVPSRGGIHYIWPGLQPDSNNFVFQDVSGDEAVAGAWTFAEWMVAGSGDYNKTKDVLVYPGDSIAICFALNPKTGRWLDRWETSPGAIGRAAGSMYSISDVIPPQEQTNAFGKLTQALFVIELVAGATWNFGPVTFSKIKIVAETTNTDWCSSPGQQAAFRFTIANPVARVNGNTTVCTIDSLVFLEPA
;
A
#
# COMPACT_ATOMS: atom_id res chain seq x y z
N MET A 1 3.47 -6.61 1.96
CA MET A 1 2.04 -6.85 2.24
C MET A 1 1.77 -8.34 2.10
N LEU A 2 1.03 -8.96 3.02
CA LEU A 2 0.59 -10.35 2.90
C LEU A 2 -0.85 -10.36 2.40
N ILE A 3 -1.14 -11.15 1.36
CA ILE A 3 -2.50 -11.29 0.82
C ILE A 3 -3.34 -12.14 1.78
N PRO A 4 -4.45 -11.61 2.32
CA PRO A 4 -5.30 -12.30 3.30
C PRO A 4 -6.16 -13.36 2.61
N GLN A 5 -7.09 -13.96 3.36
CA GLN A 5 -8.11 -14.81 2.74
C GLN A 5 -8.96 -13.99 1.77
N VAL A 6 -9.56 -14.65 0.78
CA VAL A 6 -10.51 -13.97 -0.10
C VAL A 6 -11.76 -13.64 0.73
N PRO A 7 -12.28 -12.40 0.66
CA PRO A 7 -13.51 -12.02 1.33
C PRO A 7 -14.68 -12.91 0.92
N SER A 8 -15.59 -13.19 1.86
CA SER A 8 -16.86 -13.80 1.49
C SER A 8 -17.71 -12.78 0.72
N ARG A 9 -18.50 -13.24 -0.26
CA ARG A 9 -19.23 -12.36 -1.20
C ARG A 9 -19.98 -11.22 -0.49
N GLY A 10 -19.88 -10.02 -1.06
CA GLY A 10 -20.65 -8.84 -0.65
C GLY A 10 -19.77 -7.58 -0.63
N GLY A 11 -20.11 -6.60 -1.46
CA GLY A 11 -19.33 -5.37 -1.63
C GLY A 11 -17.99 -5.58 -2.33
N ILE A 12 -17.14 -4.56 -2.27
CA ILE A 12 -15.80 -4.54 -2.83
C ILE A 12 -14.80 -4.17 -1.72
N HIS A 13 -13.67 -4.86 -1.71
CA HIS A 13 -12.62 -4.74 -0.71
C HIS A 13 -11.32 -4.32 -1.38
N TYR A 14 -10.65 -3.34 -0.81
CA TYR A 14 -9.28 -3.00 -1.20
C TYR A 14 -8.36 -2.99 0.02
N ILE A 15 -7.12 -3.44 -0.21
CA ILE A 15 -6.01 -3.36 0.74
C ILE A 15 -4.80 -2.77 0.01
N TRP A 16 -4.19 -1.75 0.60
CA TRP A 16 -3.10 -1.06 -0.08
C TRP A 16 -2.20 -0.27 0.88
N PRO A 17 -0.89 -0.23 0.64
CA PRO A 17 -0.06 0.88 1.08
C PRO A 17 -0.07 1.99 0.02
N GLY A 18 0.19 3.22 0.45
CA GLY A 18 0.26 4.34 -0.49
C GLY A 18 0.90 5.58 0.08
N LEU A 19 1.06 6.58 -0.77
CA LEU A 19 1.57 7.91 -0.44
C LEU A 19 0.56 8.97 -0.90
N GLN A 20 0.32 9.99 -0.07
CA GLN A 20 -0.56 11.11 -0.41
C GLN A 20 -0.02 12.45 0.12
N PRO A 21 -0.40 13.59 -0.51
CA PRO A 21 -0.15 14.91 0.03
C PRO A 21 -1.15 15.25 1.14
N ASP A 22 -0.86 16.28 1.94
CA ASP A 22 -1.76 16.76 3.01
C ASP A 22 -3.13 17.25 2.50
N SER A 23 -3.21 17.62 1.22
CA SER A 23 -4.47 18.00 0.56
C SER A 23 -5.39 16.82 0.26
N ASN A 24 -4.93 15.56 0.39
CA ASN A 24 -5.68 14.33 0.07
C ASN A 24 -6.29 14.30 -1.35
N ASN A 25 -5.73 15.07 -2.29
CA ASN A 25 -6.23 15.19 -3.67
C ASN A 25 -5.55 14.22 -4.65
N PHE A 26 -4.68 13.34 -4.15
CA PHE A 26 -3.93 12.37 -4.91
C PHE A 26 -3.53 11.19 -4.03
N VAL A 27 -3.54 9.99 -4.60
CA VAL A 27 -2.97 8.81 -3.96
C VAL A 27 -2.11 8.06 -4.95
N PHE A 28 -0.85 7.81 -4.57
CA PHE A 28 0.04 6.87 -5.24
C PHE A 28 0.08 5.58 -4.45
N GLN A 29 -0.49 4.51 -4.99
CA GLN A 29 -0.84 3.32 -4.22
C GLN A 29 -0.68 2.05 -5.02
N ASP A 30 -0.50 0.95 -4.29
CA ASP A 30 -0.39 -0.38 -4.83
C ASP A 30 -1.51 -1.22 -4.25
N VAL A 31 -2.50 -1.53 -5.07
CA VAL A 31 -3.81 -1.96 -4.60
C VAL A 31 -4.00 -3.44 -4.87
N SER A 32 -4.32 -4.18 -3.81
CA SER A 32 -5.00 -5.46 -3.97
C SER A 32 -6.51 -5.26 -3.78
N GLY A 33 -7.30 -5.71 -4.74
CA GLY A 33 -8.76 -5.56 -4.74
C GLY A 33 -9.46 -6.82 -5.20
N ASP A 34 -10.74 -6.99 -4.87
CA ASP A 34 -11.57 -8.11 -5.34
C ASP A 34 -12.63 -7.69 -6.39
N GLU A 35 -12.58 -6.45 -6.86
CA GLU A 35 -13.52 -5.88 -7.83
C GLU A 35 -13.41 -6.55 -9.20
N ALA A 36 -12.17 -6.68 -9.71
CA ALA A 36 -11.92 -7.12 -11.08
C ALA A 36 -12.27 -8.61 -11.28
N VAL A 37 -12.12 -9.43 -10.24
CA VAL A 37 -12.38 -10.86 -10.30
C VAL A 37 -13.10 -11.31 -9.03
N ALA A 38 -14.40 -11.55 -9.15
CA ALA A 38 -15.22 -12.00 -8.04
C ALA A 38 -14.65 -13.29 -7.40
N GLY A 39 -14.36 -13.22 -6.10
CA GLY A 39 -13.81 -14.36 -5.36
C GLY A 39 -12.31 -14.57 -5.55
N ALA A 40 -11.58 -13.57 -6.04
CA ALA A 40 -10.12 -13.57 -6.07
C ALA A 40 -9.60 -12.18 -5.72
N TRP A 41 -8.36 -12.13 -5.22
CA TRP A 41 -7.62 -10.89 -5.15
C TRP A 41 -6.93 -10.64 -6.49
N THR A 42 -7.04 -9.43 -6.99
CA THR A 42 -6.11 -8.89 -7.97
C THR A 42 -5.13 -7.94 -7.31
N PHE A 43 -4.06 -7.58 -8.01
CA PHE A 43 -3.10 -6.57 -7.59
C PHE A 43 -2.63 -5.73 -8.78
N ALA A 44 -2.53 -4.43 -8.61
CA ALA A 44 -1.90 -3.51 -9.56
C ALA A 44 -1.47 -2.22 -8.86
N GLU A 45 -0.55 -1.49 -9.48
CA GLU A 45 -0.29 -0.10 -9.12
C GLU A 45 -1.38 0.83 -9.65
N TRP A 46 -1.73 1.80 -8.84
CA TRP A 46 -2.75 2.80 -9.12
C TRP A 46 -2.26 4.20 -8.72
N MET A 47 -2.57 5.16 -9.56
CA MET A 47 -2.44 6.58 -9.25
C MET A 47 -3.80 7.21 -9.44
N VAL A 48 -4.38 7.69 -8.35
CA VAL A 48 -5.73 8.25 -8.32
C VAL A 48 -5.63 9.75 -8.14
N ALA A 49 -6.24 10.49 -9.06
CA ALA A 49 -6.20 11.93 -9.12
C ALA A 49 -7.51 12.50 -9.63
N GLY A 50 -7.82 13.76 -9.28
CA GLY A 50 -8.96 14.46 -9.87
C GLY A 50 -8.91 14.60 -11.40
N SER A 51 -7.72 14.46 -12.01
CA SER A 51 -7.51 14.44 -13.47
C SER A 51 -7.79 13.09 -14.14
N GLY A 52 -8.11 12.05 -13.36
CA GLY A 52 -8.37 10.69 -13.81
C GLY A 52 -7.35 9.69 -13.29
N ASP A 53 -7.79 8.43 -13.24
CA ASP A 53 -7.01 7.33 -12.66
C ASP A 53 -6.03 6.73 -13.68
N TYR A 54 -4.92 6.21 -13.16
CA TYR A 54 -3.88 5.56 -13.94
C TYR A 54 -3.51 4.20 -13.35
N ASN A 55 -3.61 3.15 -14.17
CA ASN A 55 -3.16 1.78 -13.91
C ASN A 55 -2.33 1.34 -15.13
N LYS A 56 -1.05 1.00 -14.93
CA LYS A 56 -0.12 0.73 -16.05
C LYS A 56 0.02 -0.76 -16.35
N THR A 57 0.11 -1.61 -15.34
CA THR A 57 0.46 -3.02 -15.47
C THR A 57 -0.76 -3.89 -15.71
N LYS A 58 -1.96 -3.35 -15.48
CA LYS A 58 -3.22 -4.09 -15.39
C LYS A 58 -3.20 -5.07 -14.21
N ASP A 59 -4.39 -5.38 -13.75
CA ASP A 59 -4.61 -6.27 -12.62
C ASP A 59 -4.05 -7.68 -12.88
N VAL A 60 -3.18 -8.16 -11.98
CA VAL A 60 -2.70 -9.53 -11.94
C VAL A 60 -3.36 -10.31 -10.81
N LEU A 61 -3.57 -11.62 -10.97
CA LEU A 61 -4.11 -12.46 -9.90
C LEU A 61 -3.07 -12.69 -8.81
N VAL A 62 -3.48 -12.49 -7.56
CA VAL A 62 -2.70 -12.84 -6.36
C VAL A 62 -3.55 -13.67 -5.42
N TYR A 63 -2.90 -14.49 -4.61
CA TYR A 63 -3.58 -15.53 -3.85
C TYR A 63 -3.32 -15.41 -2.35
N PRO A 64 -4.25 -15.90 -1.50
CA PRO A 64 -4.04 -15.94 -0.07
C PRO A 64 -2.70 -16.58 0.31
N GLY A 65 -1.93 -15.88 1.14
CA GLY A 65 -0.58 -16.28 1.56
C GLY A 65 0.54 -15.87 0.62
N ASP A 66 0.25 -15.26 -0.54
CA ASP A 66 1.26 -14.55 -1.32
C ASP A 66 1.73 -13.32 -0.52
N SER A 67 3.03 -13.00 -0.64
CA SER A 67 3.56 -11.75 -0.11
C SER A 67 4.00 -10.85 -1.24
N ILE A 68 3.72 -9.56 -1.14
CA ILE A 68 4.09 -8.54 -2.12
C ILE A 68 5.04 -7.56 -1.46
N ALA A 69 6.26 -7.46 -1.99
CA ALA A 69 7.20 -6.40 -1.65
C ALA A 69 6.87 -5.18 -2.50
N ILE A 70 6.71 -4.01 -1.88
CA ILE A 70 6.27 -2.76 -2.52
C ILE A 70 7.26 -1.66 -2.15
N CYS A 71 7.64 -0.82 -3.11
CA CYS A 71 8.62 0.25 -2.92
C CYS A 71 8.30 1.48 -3.77
N PHE A 72 7.78 2.51 -3.11
CA PHE A 72 7.74 3.87 -3.64
C PHE A 72 9.04 4.61 -3.32
N ALA A 73 9.69 5.21 -4.31
CA ALA A 73 10.95 5.93 -4.12
C ALA A 73 11.02 7.23 -4.95
N LEU A 74 11.33 8.34 -4.29
CA LEU A 74 11.66 9.59 -4.97
C LEU A 74 13.11 9.55 -5.43
N ASN A 75 13.35 9.80 -6.72
CA ASN A 75 14.69 10.08 -7.21
C ASN A 75 15.01 11.58 -6.98
N PRO A 76 15.90 11.93 -6.03
CA PRO A 76 16.15 13.33 -5.69
C PRO A 76 16.85 14.11 -6.79
N LYS A 77 17.49 13.44 -7.76
CA LYS A 77 18.17 14.10 -8.89
C LYS A 77 17.19 14.53 -9.97
N THR A 78 16.13 13.76 -10.18
CA THR A 78 15.16 13.99 -11.26
C THR A 78 13.83 14.52 -10.74
N GLY A 79 13.56 14.43 -9.43
CA GLY A 79 12.27 14.75 -8.84
C GLY A 79 11.17 13.73 -9.20
N ARG A 80 11.52 12.61 -9.85
CA ARG A 80 10.56 11.61 -10.31
C ARG A 80 10.39 10.50 -9.28
N TRP A 81 9.14 10.14 -9.03
CA TRP A 81 8.80 8.96 -8.25
C TRP A 81 8.97 7.68 -9.08
N LEU A 82 9.36 6.61 -8.40
CA LEU A 82 9.44 5.25 -8.92
C LEU A 82 8.53 4.37 -8.07
N ASP A 83 7.85 3.45 -8.72
CA ASP A 83 7.20 2.31 -8.09
C ASP A 83 7.79 1.00 -8.59
N ARG A 84 7.94 0.07 -7.65
CA ARG A 84 8.45 -1.28 -7.83
C ARG A 84 7.71 -2.20 -6.89
N TRP A 85 7.23 -3.30 -7.44
CA TRP A 85 6.71 -4.39 -6.65
C TRP A 85 7.08 -5.76 -7.20
N GLU A 86 7.12 -6.74 -6.31
CA GLU A 86 7.42 -8.14 -6.62
C GLU A 86 6.60 -9.06 -5.73
N THR A 87 6.05 -10.12 -6.33
CA THR A 87 5.32 -11.16 -5.60
C THR A 87 6.24 -12.33 -5.23
N SER A 88 6.17 -12.75 -3.98
CA SER A 88 6.68 -14.02 -3.49
C SER A 88 5.49 -14.94 -3.21
N PRO A 89 5.23 -15.95 -4.05
CA PRO A 89 3.97 -16.68 -4.00
C PRO A 89 3.91 -17.66 -2.84
N GLY A 90 2.76 -17.73 -2.19
CA GLY A 90 2.39 -18.72 -1.19
C GLY A 90 2.08 -20.08 -1.82
N ALA A 91 1.50 -21.01 -1.05
CA ALA A 91 1.21 -22.35 -1.56
C ALA A 91 0.22 -22.34 -2.74
N ILE A 92 -0.85 -21.52 -2.64
CA ILE A 92 -1.89 -21.41 -3.67
C ILE A 92 -1.32 -20.71 -4.92
N GLY A 93 -0.65 -19.57 -4.75
CA GLY A 93 -0.02 -18.85 -5.86
C GLY A 93 1.04 -19.68 -6.60
N ARG A 94 1.88 -20.42 -5.88
CA ARG A 94 2.83 -21.36 -6.50
C ARG A 94 2.14 -22.44 -7.33
N ALA A 95 1.05 -23.02 -6.84
CA ALA A 95 0.27 -24.01 -7.59
C ALA A 95 -0.38 -23.41 -8.84
N ALA A 96 -0.78 -22.13 -8.78
CA ALA A 96 -1.32 -21.38 -9.91
C ALA A 96 -0.25 -20.81 -10.86
N GLY A 97 1.04 -20.93 -10.51
CA GLY A 97 2.15 -20.38 -11.29
C GLY A 97 2.24 -18.84 -11.25
N SER A 98 1.62 -18.18 -10.28
CA SER A 98 1.66 -16.71 -10.17
C SER A 98 3.03 -16.26 -9.70
N MET A 99 3.80 -15.57 -10.54
CA MET A 99 5.01 -14.86 -10.13
C MET A 99 5.13 -13.62 -11.00
N TYR A 100 5.12 -12.45 -10.37
CA TYR A 100 5.03 -11.17 -11.05
C TYR A 100 6.01 -10.20 -10.41
N SER A 101 6.66 -9.40 -11.24
CA SER A 101 7.57 -8.35 -10.81
C SER A 101 7.50 -7.20 -11.79
N ILE A 102 7.59 -5.98 -11.27
CA ILE A 102 7.73 -4.78 -12.07
C ILE A 102 8.98 -4.05 -11.61
N SER A 103 9.77 -3.62 -12.59
CA SER A 103 10.85 -2.68 -12.36
C SER A 103 10.44 -1.32 -12.89
N ASP A 104 10.37 -0.35 -11.99
CA ASP A 104 10.33 1.09 -12.26
C ASP A 104 9.15 1.54 -13.13
N VAL A 105 7.96 1.54 -12.53
CA VAL A 105 6.86 2.36 -13.04
C VAL A 105 7.11 3.80 -12.66
N ILE A 106 7.31 4.62 -13.69
CA ILE A 106 7.41 6.05 -13.53
C ILE A 106 6.04 6.64 -13.85
N PRO A 107 5.36 7.26 -12.86
CA PRO A 107 4.19 8.07 -13.12
C PRO A 107 4.43 9.06 -14.27
N PRO A 108 3.45 9.25 -15.18
CA PRO A 108 3.50 10.38 -16.11
C PRO A 108 3.73 11.68 -15.34
N GLN A 109 4.67 12.51 -15.79
CA GLN A 109 5.04 13.75 -15.09
C GLN A 109 3.83 14.70 -14.97
N GLU A 110 2.93 14.66 -15.95
CA GLU A 110 1.67 15.41 -15.95
C GLU A 110 0.71 15.01 -14.81
N GLN A 111 0.74 13.75 -14.38
CA GLN A 111 0.03 13.31 -13.19
C GLN A 111 0.74 13.92 -11.97
N THR A 112 2.04 13.65 -11.76
CA THR A 112 2.71 14.03 -10.50
C THR A 112 2.94 15.53 -10.28
N ASN A 113 2.96 16.34 -11.35
CA ASN A 113 3.18 17.79 -11.25
C ASN A 113 2.09 18.55 -10.49
N ALA A 114 0.88 17.98 -10.36
CA ALA A 114 -0.29 18.69 -9.84
C ALA A 114 -0.48 18.59 -8.32
N PHE A 115 0.23 17.69 -7.62
CA PHE A 115 -0.15 17.29 -6.25
C PHE A 115 0.80 17.77 -5.15
N GLY A 116 2.03 18.17 -5.50
CA GLY A 116 3.00 18.69 -4.55
C GLY A 116 3.74 17.59 -3.77
N LYS A 117 4.07 17.87 -2.50
CA LYS A 117 4.85 16.95 -1.65
C LYS A 117 3.95 15.86 -1.07
N LEU A 118 4.37 14.60 -1.22
CA LEU A 118 3.75 13.48 -0.52
C LEU A 118 4.27 13.46 0.92
N THR A 119 3.39 13.75 1.87
CA THR A 119 3.71 13.97 3.29
C THR A 119 3.19 12.85 4.18
N GLN A 120 2.37 11.96 3.64
CA GLN A 120 1.75 10.87 4.37
C GLN A 120 2.10 9.53 3.72
N ALA A 121 2.47 8.56 4.56
CA ALA A 121 2.53 7.15 4.21
C ALA A 121 1.32 6.45 4.82
N LEU A 122 0.56 5.75 3.98
CA LEU A 122 -0.69 5.13 4.32
C LEU A 122 -0.59 3.61 4.28
N PHE A 123 -1.39 2.98 5.13
CA PHE A 123 -1.71 1.56 5.10
C PHE A 123 -3.22 1.48 5.30
N VAL A 124 -3.93 0.97 4.29
CA VAL A 124 -5.37 1.17 4.19
C VAL A 124 -6.07 -0.14 3.95
N ILE A 125 -7.26 -0.20 4.55
CA ILE A 125 -8.33 -1.12 4.23
C ILE A 125 -9.49 -0.24 3.80
N GLU A 126 -10.01 -0.48 2.61
CA GLU A 126 -11.15 0.24 2.08
C GLU A 126 -12.28 -0.75 1.78
N LEU A 127 -13.43 -0.49 2.42
CA LEU A 127 -14.63 -1.28 2.29
C LEU A 127 -15.68 -0.42 1.60
N VAL A 128 -16.07 -0.80 0.38
CA VAL A 128 -17.02 -0.04 -0.44
C VAL A 128 -18.17 -0.93 -0.91
N ALA A 129 -19.23 -0.32 -1.43
CA ALA A 129 -20.42 -1.01 -1.95
C ALA A 129 -21.07 -2.00 -0.95
N GLY A 130 -21.04 -1.68 0.35
CA GLY A 130 -21.61 -2.51 1.41
C GLY A 130 -20.73 -3.67 1.88
N ALA A 131 -19.43 -3.63 1.55
CA ALA A 131 -18.44 -4.60 2.01
C ALA A 131 -18.37 -4.66 3.54
N THR A 132 -18.00 -5.84 4.05
CA THR A 132 -17.85 -6.11 5.49
C THR A 132 -16.52 -6.80 5.75
N TRP A 133 -15.90 -6.53 6.88
CA TRP A 133 -14.64 -7.18 7.26
C TRP A 133 -14.86 -8.68 7.53
N ASN A 134 -14.46 -9.53 6.58
CA ASN A 134 -14.67 -10.98 6.67
C ASN A 134 -13.51 -11.83 6.09
N PHE A 135 -12.36 -11.21 5.83
CA PHE A 135 -11.17 -11.82 5.23
C PHE A 135 -10.02 -12.05 6.23
N GLY A 136 -10.26 -11.73 7.51
CA GLY A 136 -9.29 -11.88 8.60
C GLY A 136 -8.22 -10.79 8.62
N PRO A 137 -7.19 -10.95 9.47
CA PRO A 137 -6.18 -9.93 9.67
C PRO A 137 -5.38 -9.58 8.40
N VAL A 138 -5.06 -8.30 8.22
CA VAL A 138 -4.21 -7.82 7.13
C VAL A 138 -2.87 -7.37 7.69
N THR A 139 -1.80 -7.89 7.09
CA THR A 139 -0.44 -7.68 7.59
C THR A 139 0.43 -6.93 6.58
N PHE A 140 1.00 -5.84 7.04
CA PHE A 140 2.15 -5.18 6.44
C PHE A 140 3.38 -5.50 7.30
N SER A 141 4.50 -5.84 6.66
CA SER A 141 5.70 -6.29 7.36
C SER A 141 6.95 -5.71 6.73
N LYS A 142 8.03 -5.59 7.53
CA LYS A 142 9.32 -5.05 7.09
C LYS A 142 9.16 -3.65 6.50
N ILE A 143 8.33 -2.83 7.13
CA ILE A 143 8.03 -1.47 6.68
C ILE A 143 9.26 -0.61 6.93
N LYS A 144 9.64 0.16 5.93
CA LYS A 144 10.68 1.18 6.02
C LYS A 144 10.18 2.46 5.35
N ILE A 145 10.11 3.54 6.12
CA ILE A 145 9.72 4.86 5.64
C ILE A 145 10.92 5.79 5.84
N VAL A 146 11.26 6.54 4.79
CA VAL A 146 12.32 7.56 4.82
C VAL A 146 11.67 8.90 4.50
N ALA A 147 11.77 9.87 5.41
CA ALA A 147 11.09 11.15 5.29
C ALA A 147 12.03 12.33 5.61
N GLU A 148 11.87 13.44 4.89
CA GLU A 148 12.59 14.70 5.12
C GLU A 148 11.99 15.46 6.30
N THR A 149 12.20 14.93 7.50
CA THR A 149 11.77 15.53 8.75
C THR A 149 12.67 15.07 9.89
N THR A 150 12.68 15.81 10.99
CA THR A 150 13.27 15.39 12.27
C THR A 150 12.21 14.95 13.28
N ASN A 151 10.92 15.14 12.98
CA ASN A 151 9.83 14.61 13.80
C ASN A 151 9.80 13.09 13.68
N THR A 152 9.66 12.39 14.80
CA THR A 152 9.64 10.93 14.88
C THR A 152 8.34 10.33 15.42
N ASP A 153 7.40 11.16 15.88
CA ASP A 153 6.21 10.74 16.64
C ASP A 153 5.31 9.81 15.81
N TRP A 154 5.23 10.08 14.51
CA TRP A 154 4.47 9.29 13.54
C TRP A 154 4.95 7.84 13.40
N CYS A 155 6.19 7.52 13.80
CA CYS A 155 6.74 6.18 13.66
C CYS A 155 6.16 5.20 14.70
N SER A 156 5.92 5.66 15.93
CA SER A 156 5.38 4.84 17.03
C SER A 156 3.92 5.12 17.35
N SER A 157 3.41 6.31 16.96
CA SER A 157 2.04 6.75 17.20
C SER A 157 1.42 7.28 15.90
N PRO A 158 1.15 6.42 14.90
CA PRO A 158 0.54 6.87 13.65
C PRO A 158 -0.90 7.34 13.89
N GLY A 159 -1.31 8.34 13.11
CA GLY A 159 -2.69 8.79 13.06
C GLY A 159 -3.63 7.70 12.52
N GLN A 160 -4.90 7.77 12.91
CA GLN A 160 -5.95 6.87 12.43
C GLN A 160 -7.08 7.70 11.84
N GLN A 161 -7.60 7.30 10.68
CA GLN A 161 -8.76 7.98 10.07
C GLN A 161 -10.10 7.37 10.51
N ALA A 162 -10.11 6.10 10.92
CA ALA A 162 -11.29 5.41 11.42
C ALA A 162 -10.92 4.56 12.64
N ALA A 163 -11.91 4.26 13.48
CA ALA A 163 -11.73 3.39 14.63
C ALA A 163 -11.48 1.95 14.14
N PHE A 164 -10.24 1.48 14.29
CA PHE A 164 -9.84 0.14 13.87
C PHE A 164 -8.86 -0.43 14.88
N ARG A 165 -8.98 -1.71 15.20
CA ARG A 165 -8.03 -2.39 16.09
C ARG A 165 -6.85 -2.88 15.27
N PHE A 166 -5.65 -2.39 15.59
CA PHE A 166 -4.40 -2.86 14.98
C PHE A 166 -3.29 -2.97 16.01
N THR A 167 -2.20 -3.62 15.60
CA THR A 167 -0.95 -3.70 16.36
C THR A 167 0.23 -3.21 15.53
N ILE A 168 1.22 -2.62 16.20
CA ILE A 168 2.50 -2.20 15.63
C ILE A 168 3.60 -2.89 16.43
N ALA A 169 4.47 -3.61 15.73
CA ALA A 169 5.60 -4.31 16.32
C ALA A 169 6.90 -3.54 16.08
N ASN A 170 7.61 -3.25 17.17
CA ASN A 170 8.96 -2.70 17.20
C ASN A 170 9.19 -1.47 16.30
N PRO A 171 8.40 -0.39 16.44
CA PRO A 171 8.66 0.84 15.70
C PRO A 171 9.97 1.48 16.17
N VAL A 172 10.89 1.75 15.23
CA VAL A 172 12.18 2.39 15.51
C VAL A 172 12.38 3.56 14.55
N ALA A 173 12.50 4.77 15.10
CA ALA A 173 12.87 5.97 14.36
C ALA A 173 14.34 6.33 14.60
N ARG A 174 15.05 6.70 13.53
CA ARG A 174 16.43 7.21 13.59
C ARG A 174 16.53 8.47 12.73
N VAL A 175 16.99 9.55 13.34
CA VAL A 175 17.25 10.82 12.65
C VAL A 175 18.71 10.85 12.19
N ASN A 176 18.93 11.22 10.94
CA ASN A 176 20.24 11.48 10.36
C ASN A 176 20.19 12.81 9.58
N GLY A 177 20.76 13.87 10.14
CA GLY A 177 20.60 15.23 9.62
C GLY A 177 19.13 15.66 9.63
N ASN A 178 18.59 16.01 8.46
CA ASN A 178 17.19 16.43 8.28
C ASN A 178 16.27 15.29 7.82
N THR A 179 16.74 14.04 7.91
CA THR A 179 16.00 12.87 7.44
C THR A 179 15.75 11.91 8.59
N THR A 180 14.52 11.41 8.68
CA THR A 180 14.14 10.34 9.60
C THR A 180 13.94 9.05 8.81
N VAL A 181 14.51 7.96 9.32
CA VAL A 181 14.22 6.60 8.89
C VAL A 181 13.40 5.93 9.98
N CYS A 182 12.17 5.55 9.67
CA CYS A 182 11.32 4.72 10.50
C CYS A 182 11.32 3.29 9.96
N THR A 183 11.50 2.31 10.85
CA THR A 183 11.34 0.89 10.54
C THR A 183 10.30 0.29 11.48
N ILE A 184 9.39 -0.52 10.94
CA ILE A 184 8.37 -1.24 11.69
C ILE A 184 8.41 -2.70 11.23
N ASP A 185 8.54 -3.63 12.18
CA ASP A 185 8.61 -5.06 11.84
C ASP A 185 7.28 -5.54 11.27
N SER A 186 6.17 -5.14 11.89
CA SER A 186 4.84 -5.45 11.41
C SER A 186 3.79 -4.43 11.86
N LEU A 187 2.85 -4.14 10.97
CA LEU A 187 1.58 -3.48 11.22
C LEU A 187 0.46 -4.47 10.85
N VAL A 188 -0.41 -4.80 11.80
CA VAL A 188 -1.49 -5.78 11.59
C VAL A 188 -2.84 -5.15 11.89
N PHE A 189 -3.68 -5.02 10.88
CA PHE A 189 -5.11 -4.72 11.05
C PHE A 189 -5.82 -5.98 11.51
N LEU A 190 -6.46 -5.94 12.69
CA LEU A 190 -7.12 -7.09 13.31
C LEU A 190 -8.60 -7.16 12.96
N GLU A 191 -9.34 -6.10 13.29
CA GLU A 191 -10.79 -6.01 13.12
C GLU A 191 -11.29 -4.55 13.30
N PRO A 192 -12.46 -4.20 12.74
CA PRO A 192 -13.15 -2.96 13.07
C PRO A 192 -13.35 -2.82 14.59
N ALA A 193 -13.26 -1.60 15.11
CA ALA A 193 -13.45 -1.32 16.53
C ALA A 193 -14.92 -1.36 16.98
#